data_AF-A0A3A5WYC5-F1
#
_entry.id   AF-A0A3A5WYC5-F1
#
_cell.length_a   1.000
_cell.length_b   1.000
_cell.length_c   1.000
_cell.angle_alpha   90.00
_cell.angle_beta   90.00
_cell.angle_gamma   90.00
#
_symmetry.space_group_name_H-M   'P 1'
#
loop_
_entity.id
_entity.type
_entity.pdbx_description
1 polymer ?
#
loop_
_entity_poly.entity_id
_entity_poly.type
_entity_poly.pdbx_seq_one_letter_code
_entity_poly.pdbx_strand_id
1 'polypeptide(L)'
;MTGYDKNGNILSLQCYGQTSASVYGLITLTGNLLNRVDDTATTSAYNNGFEFKDGVKQANEYNYDSNGNLTKDLNKGITNISYNCLNLPSVVTFSDGSTITYTYAADGTKLKTVHKTG
;
A
#
# COMPACT_ATOMS: atom_id res chain seq x y z
N MET A 1 12.67 0.52 -21.60
CA MET A 1 11.38 1.15 -21.95
C MET A 1 10.55 1.22 -20.68
N THR A 2 10.20 2.42 -20.26
CA THR A 2 9.11 2.70 -19.34
C THR A 2 7.91 3.09 -20.18
N GLY A 3 6.81 2.35 -20.08
CA GLY A 3 5.58 2.64 -20.80
C GLY A 3 4.44 2.83 -19.81
N TYR A 4 3.54 3.76 -20.08
CA TYR A 4 2.32 3.97 -19.31
C TYR A 4 1.10 3.82 -20.22
N ASP A 5 -0.02 3.33 -19.69
CA ASP A 5 -1.30 3.46 -20.39
C ASP A 5 -1.86 4.89 -20.24
N LYS A 6 -3.01 5.17 -20.88
CA LYS A 6 -3.67 6.48 -20.83
C LYS A 6 -4.14 6.88 -19.42
N ASN A 7 -4.21 5.92 -18.49
CA ASN A 7 -4.60 6.13 -17.10
C ASN A 7 -3.39 6.26 -16.18
N GLY A 8 -2.16 6.27 -16.73
CA GLY A 8 -0.93 6.39 -15.95
C GLY A 8 -0.50 5.10 -15.25
N ASN A 9 -1.06 3.94 -15.61
CA ASN A 9 -0.60 2.66 -15.07
C ASN A 9 0.75 2.28 -15.71
N ILE A 10 1.70 1.82 -14.89
CA ILE A 10 3.00 1.32 -15.38
C ILE A 10 2.78 0.04 -16.17
N LEU A 11 3.10 0.06 -17.48
CA LEU A 11 3.09 -1.11 -18.36
C LEU A 11 4.42 -1.87 -18.34
N SER A 12 5.51 -1.16 -18.13
CA SER A 12 6.86 -1.75 -17.99
C SER A 12 7.77 -0.81 -17.21
N LEU A 13 8.69 -1.38 -16.43
CA LEU A 13 9.71 -0.66 -15.69
C LEU A 13 11.05 -1.38 -15.85
N GLN A 14 12.05 -0.67 -16.38
CA GLN A 14 13.45 -1.09 -16.35
C GLN A 14 14.20 -0.15 -15.42
N CYS A 15 14.84 -0.69 -14.40
CA CYS A 15 15.62 0.10 -13.46
C CYS A 15 17.10 0.01 -13.80
N TYR A 16 17.75 1.16 -13.92
CA TYR A 16 19.20 1.24 -14.10
C TYR A 16 19.82 1.78 -12.82
N GLY A 17 20.85 1.10 -12.34
CA GLY A 17 21.56 1.45 -11.11
C GLY A 17 23.03 1.16 -11.23
N GLN A 18 23.79 1.56 -10.22
CA GLN A 18 25.22 1.29 -10.17
C GLN A 18 25.44 -0.22 -10.00
N THR A 19 26.13 -0.83 -10.96
CA THR A 19 26.44 -2.27 -10.99
C THR A 19 27.91 -2.55 -10.64
N SER A 20 28.77 -1.54 -10.69
CA SER A 20 30.14 -1.56 -10.17
C SER A 20 30.63 -0.13 -9.92
N ALA A 21 31.86 0.03 -9.41
CA ALA A 21 32.44 1.33 -9.01
C ALA A 21 32.31 2.44 -10.07
N SER A 22 32.23 2.11 -11.36
CA SER A 22 32.05 3.10 -12.43
C SER A 22 31.09 2.66 -13.54
N VAL A 23 30.30 1.61 -13.33
CA VAL A 23 29.36 1.11 -14.35
C VAL A 23 27.93 1.21 -13.85
N TYR A 24 27.08 1.83 -14.64
CA TYR A 24 25.63 1.79 -14.47
C TYR A 24 25.03 0.81 -15.48
N GLY A 25 24.14 -0.04 -15.02
CA GLY A 25 23.54 -1.11 -15.82
C GLY A 25 22.14 -1.44 -15.34
N LEU A 26 21.48 -2.37 -16.04
CA LEU A 26 20.15 -2.84 -15.65
C LEU A 26 20.26 -3.59 -14.31
N ILE A 27 19.44 -3.17 -13.34
CA ILE A 27 19.34 -3.82 -12.03
C ILE A 27 17.97 -4.47 -11.89
N THR A 28 17.93 -5.56 -11.12
CA THR A 28 16.67 -6.18 -10.67
C THR A 28 16.35 -5.61 -9.30
N LEU A 29 15.17 -4.99 -9.14
CA LEU A 29 14.69 -4.64 -7.81
C LEU A 29 14.22 -5.90 -7.10
N THR A 30 14.75 -6.15 -5.91
CA THR A 30 14.22 -7.15 -4.99
C THR A 30 13.12 -6.52 -4.14
N GLY A 31 11.90 -6.54 -4.66
CA GLY A 31 10.69 -6.08 -3.95
C GLY A 31 10.06 -4.82 -4.55
N ASN A 32 8.75 -4.68 -4.33
CA ASN A 32 7.90 -3.60 -4.83
C ASN A 32 7.03 -2.98 -3.71
N LEU A 33 7.50 -3.05 -2.47
CA LEU A 33 6.80 -2.46 -1.32
C LEU A 33 6.99 -0.94 -1.33
N LEU A 34 5.88 -0.21 -1.29
CA LEU A 34 5.88 1.26 -1.28
C LEU A 34 6.30 1.76 0.09
N ASN A 35 7.11 2.81 0.15
CA ASN A 35 7.46 3.43 1.44
C ASN A 35 6.63 4.70 1.71
N ARG A 36 6.40 5.50 0.66
CA ARG A 36 5.58 6.72 0.67
C ARG A 36 5.11 7.05 -0.75
N VAL A 37 4.06 7.86 -0.88
CA VAL A 37 3.61 8.40 -2.16
C VAL A 37 3.38 9.90 -2.03
N ASP A 38 4.13 10.68 -2.80
CA ASP A 38 3.94 12.13 -2.90
C ASP A 38 3.17 12.46 -4.19
N ASP A 39 1.96 13.01 -4.04
CA ASP A 39 1.09 13.55 -5.07
C ASP A 39 1.05 15.08 -4.95
N THR A 40 1.46 15.75 -6.02
CA THR A 40 1.56 17.22 -6.08
C THR A 40 0.28 17.89 -6.60
N ALA A 41 -0.76 17.11 -6.91
CA ALA A 41 -2.04 17.65 -7.33
C ALA A 41 -2.64 18.55 -6.23
N THR A 42 -2.82 19.84 -6.55
CA THR A 42 -3.31 20.83 -5.59
C THR A 42 -4.83 20.86 -5.46
N THR A 43 -5.54 20.33 -6.45
CA THR A 43 -7.01 20.26 -6.48
C THR A 43 -7.47 18.93 -7.06
N SER A 44 -8.51 18.35 -6.46
CA SER A 44 -9.23 17.24 -7.10
C SER A 44 -9.95 17.76 -8.34
N ALA A 45 -9.95 16.98 -9.42
CA ALA A 45 -10.69 17.32 -10.64
C ALA A 45 -12.21 17.35 -10.37
N TYR A 46 -12.67 16.52 -9.43
CA TYR A 46 -14.06 16.44 -9.00
C TYR A 46 -14.17 16.38 -7.47
N ASN A 47 -15.24 16.95 -6.91
CA ASN A 47 -15.58 16.74 -5.51
C ASN A 47 -15.83 15.25 -5.25
N ASN A 48 -15.25 14.72 -4.17
CA ASN A 48 -15.29 13.29 -3.81
C ASN A 48 -14.72 12.35 -4.89
N GLY A 49 -13.77 12.83 -5.70
CA GLY A 49 -13.10 11.99 -6.68
C GLY A 49 -12.32 10.84 -6.03
N PHE A 50 -12.12 9.78 -6.81
CA PHE A 50 -11.42 8.56 -6.42
C PHE A 50 -9.90 8.68 -6.52
N GLU A 51 -9.37 9.90 -6.69
CA GLU A 51 -7.93 10.12 -6.74
C GLU A 51 -7.28 9.72 -5.42
N PHE A 52 -5.98 9.45 -5.49
CA PHE A 52 -5.18 9.25 -4.29
C PHE A 52 -5.29 10.48 -3.39
N LYS A 53 -5.53 10.26 -2.10
CA LYS A 53 -5.58 11.32 -1.10
C LYS A 53 -4.29 11.27 -0.31
N ASP A 54 -3.38 12.12 -0.73
CA ASP A 54 -2.06 12.28 -0.13
C ASP A 54 -2.16 13.18 1.11
N GLY A 55 -2.67 12.60 2.19
CA GLY A 55 -3.00 13.31 3.42
C GLY A 55 -1.88 13.33 4.46
N VAL A 56 -0.81 12.56 4.24
CA VAL A 56 0.29 12.40 5.18
C VAL A 56 1.62 12.76 4.52
N LYS A 57 2.54 13.32 5.29
CA LYS A 57 3.89 13.73 4.83
C LYS A 57 4.95 13.20 5.77
N GLN A 58 5.10 11.87 5.79
CA GLN A 58 6.06 11.20 6.67
C GLN A 58 7.11 10.46 5.85
N ALA A 59 8.27 10.21 6.47
CA ALA A 59 9.34 9.48 5.79
C ALA A 59 8.89 8.07 5.37
N ASN A 60 8.07 7.42 6.21
CA ASN A 60 7.47 6.10 5.97
C ASN A 60 5.97 6.20 6.25
N GLU A 61 5.16 6.06 5.22
CA GLU A 61 3.69 6.13 5.28
C GLU A 61 3.04 4.75 5.20
N TYR A 62 3.80 3.78 4.69
CA TYR A 62 3.42 2.39 4.58
C TYR A 62 4.41 1.54 5.37
N ASN A 63 3.89 0.56 6.10
CA ASN A 63 4.70 -0.41 6.83
C ASN A 63 4.26 -1.82 6.46
N TYR A 64 5.17 -2.78 6.59
CA TYR A 64 4.93 -4.18 6.26
C TYR A 64 5.47 -5.09 7.35
N ASP A 65 4.85 -6.26 7.49
CA ASP A 65 5.42 -7.34 8.30
C ASP A 65 6.52 -8.08 7.51
N SER A 66 7.18 -9.05 8.16
CA SER A 66 8.24 -9.86 7.55
C SER A 66 7.76 -10.74 6.39
N ASN A 67 6.45 -10.98 6.27
CA ASN A 67 5.85 -11.73 5.16
C ASN A 67 5.49 -10.81 3.99
N GLY A 68 5.71 -9.49 4.12
CA GLY A 68 5.38 -8.49 3.11
C GLY A 68 3.93 -8.03 3.14
N ASN A 69 3.16 -8.38 4.17
CA ASN A 69 1.79 -7.90 4.31
C ASN A 69 1.78 -6.46 4.83
N LEU A 70 0.88 -5.63 4.32
CA LEU A 70 0.72 -4.24 4.73
C LEU A 70 0.24 -4.15 6.19
N THR A 71 0.99 -3.51 7.07
CA THR A 71 0.60 -3.32 8.49
C THR A 71 0.13 -1.90 8.79
N LYS A 72 0.49 -0.90 7.97
CA LYS A 72 0.04 0.49 8.11
C LYS A 72 -0.14 1.15 6.76
N ASP A 73 -1.14 2.01 6.66
CA ASP A 73 -1.33 2.95 5.55
C ASP A 73 -1.83 4.26 6.16
N LEU A 74 -0.91 5.18 6.40
CA LEU A 74 -1.23 6.44 7.08
C LEU A 74 -2.10 7.35 6.22
N ASN A 75 -2.01 7.26 4.89
CA ASN A 75 -2.87 8.03 3.96
C ASN A 75 -4.33 7.58 4.01
N LYS A 76 -4.60 6.35 4.49
CA LYS A 76 -5.95 5.83 4.78
C LYS A 76 -6.33 5.89 6.26
N GLY A 77 -5.49 6.49 7.11
CA GLY A 77 -5.68 6.51 8.56
C GLY A 77 -5.56 5.12 9.20
N ILE A 78 -4.99 4.13 8.51
CA ILE A 78 -4.83 2.76 9.04
C ILE A 78 -3.57 2.72 9.91
N THR A 79 -3.77 2.53 11.21
CA THR A 79 -2.69 2.51 12.20
C THR A 79 -2.15 1.11 12.47
N ASN A 80 -2.95 0.08 12.18
CA ASN A 80 -2.55 -1.33 12.30
C ASN A 80 -3.41 -2.24 11.42
N ILE A 81 -2.79 -3.27 10.83
CA ILE A 81 -3.45 -4.44 10.28
C ILE A 81 -2.81 -5.69 10.90
N SER A 82 -3.61 -6.52 11.56
CA SER A 82 -3.16 -7.85 12.01
C SER A 82 -3.57 -8.92 11.00
N TYR A 83 -2.80 -10.00 10.96
CA TYR A 83 -2.98 -11.11 10.02
C TYR A 83 -3.15 -12.43 10.75
N ASN A 84 -3.89 -13.37 10.15
CA ASN A 84 -3.96 -14.75 10.64
C ASN A 84 -2.83 -15.61 10.06
N CYS A 85 -2.78 -16.89 10.44
CA CYS A 85 -1.76 -17.83 9.96
C CYS A 85 -1.80 -18.12 8.45
N LEU A 86 -2.86 -17.70 7.74
CA LEU A 86 -2.98 -17.80 6.28
C LEU A 86 -2.54 -16.51 5.57
N ASN A 87 -1.93 -15.55 6.28
CA ASN A 87 -1.62 -14.21 5.79
C ASN A 87 -2.86 -13.42 5.31
N LEU A 88 -4.05 -13.71 5.87
CA LEU A 88 -5.27 -12.94 5.59
C LEU A 88 -5.48 -11.87 6.67
N PRO A 89 -5.90 -10.62 6.31
CA PRO A 89 -6.17 -9.58 7.29
C PRO A 89 -7.25 -10.02 8.28
N SER A 90 -6.95 -10.01 9.58
CA SER A 90 -7.88 -10.36 10.65
C SER A 90 -8.55 -9.14 11.27
N VAL A 91 -7.78 -8.07 11.55
CA VAL A 91 -8.29 -6.81 12.08
C VAL A 91 -7.58 -5.64 11.41
N VAL A 92 -8.36 -4.65 10.97
CA VAL A 92 -7.86 -3.34 10.52
C VAL A 92 -8.29 -2.31 11.57
N THR A 93 -7.33 -1.52 12.06
CA THR A 93 -7.56 -0.46 13.04
C THR A 93 -7.26 0.90 12.42
N PHE A 94 -8.18 1.84 12.61
CA PHE A 94 -8.07 3.20 12.11
C PHE A 94 -7.68 4.17 13.23
N SER A 95 -7.16 5.34 12.86
CA SER A 95 -6.70 6.38 13.79
C SER A 95 -7.83 7.00 14.63
N ASP A 96 -9.07 6.92 14.16
CA ASP A 96 -10.27 7.37 14.86
C ASP A 96 -10.79 6.33 15.87
N GLY A 97 -10.14 5.16 16.00
CA GLY A 97 -10.57 4.06 16.86
C GLY A 97 -11.57 3.10 16.20
N SER A 98 -12.02 3.40 14.98
CA SER A 98 -12.83 2.48 14.19
C SER A 98 -12.05 1.21 13.85
N THR A 99 -12.75 0.08 13.69
CA THR A 99 -12.14 -1.19 13.30
C THR A 99 -12.97 -1.96 12.27
N ILE A 100 -12.27 -2.78 11.49
CA ILE A 100 -12.88 -3.82 10.65
C ILE A 100 -12.29 -5.17 11.06
N THR A 101 -13.14 -6.09 11.48
CA THR A 101 -12.74 -7.45 11.85
C THR A 101 -13.28 -8.45 10.84
N TYR A 102 -12.40 -9.34 10.38
CA TYR A 102 -12.74 -10.40 9.43
C TYR A 102 -12.69 -11.77 10.10
N THR A 103 -13.63 -12.63 9.70
CA THR A 103 -13.63 -14.05 10.10
C THR A 103 -13.56 -14.90 8.84
N TYR A 104 -12.70 -15.92 8.86
CA TYR A 104 -12.48 -16.82 7.74
C TYR A 104 -12.71 -18.27 8.17
N ALA A 105 -13.11 -19.10 7.22
CA ALA A 105 -13.02 -20.54 7.34
C ALA A 105 -11.53 -20.98 7.25
N ALA A 106 -11.28 -22.25 7.60
CA ALA A 106 -9.93 -22.82 7.59
C ALA A 106 -9.31 -22.88 6.18
N ASP A 107 -10.12 -22.87 5.13
CA ASP A 107 -9.68 -22.82 3.72
C ASP A 107 -9.41 -21.38 3.22
N GLY A 108 -9.58 -20.37 4.07
CA GLY A 108 -9.41 -18.97 3.72
C GLY A 108 -10.66 -18.28 3.18
N THR A 109 -11.80 -18.98 3.07
CA THR A 109 -13.07 -18.35 2.66
C THR A 109 -13.50 -17.32 3.69
N LYS A 110 -13.72 -16.06 3.26
CA LYS A 110 -14.21 -14.98 4.13
C LYS A 110 -15.68 -15.23 4.49
N LEU A 111 -15.96 -15.40 5.77
CA LEU A 111 -17.29 -15.70 6.30
C LEU A 111 -18.01 -14.46 6.83
N LYS A 112 -17.26 -13.52 7.43
CA LYS A 112 -17.83 -12.35 8.10
C LYS A 112 -16.92 -11.13 8.01
N THR A 113 -17.56 -9.97 7.94
CA THR A 113 -16.94 -8.67 8.16
C THR A 113 -17.76 -7.94 9.22
N VAL A 114 -17.09 -7.36 10.22
CA VAL A 114 -17.72 -6.54 11.27
C VAL A 114 -17.06 -5.17 11.26
N HIS A 115 -17.88 -4.13 11.16
CA HIS A 115 -17.45 -2.74 11.27
C HIS A 115 -17.83 -2.22 12.66
N LYS A 116 -16.87 -1.59 13.35
CA LYS A 116 -17.10 -0.85 14.59
C LYS A 116 -16.63 0.58 14.38
N THR A 117 -17.46 1.54 14.75
CA THR A 117 -17.08 2.95 14.80
C THR A 117 -16.44 3.28 16.15
N GLY A 118 -15.38 4.09 16.12
CA GLY A 118 -14.70 4.63 17.29
C GLY A 118 -15.53 5.62 18.09
#